data_AF-A0A3D5L8V0-F1
#
_entry.id   AF-A0A3D5L8V0-F1
#
_cell.length_a   1.000
_cell.length_b   1.000
_cell.length_c   1.000
_cell.angle_alpha   90.00
_cell.angle_beta   90.00
_cell.angle_gamma   90.00
#
_symmetry.space_group_name_H-M   'P 1'
#
loop_
_entity.id
_entity.type
_entity.pdbx_description
1 polymer ?
#
loop_
_entity_poly.entity_id
_entity_poly.type
_entity_poly.pdbx_seq_one_letter_code
_entity_poly.pdbx_strand_id
1 'polypeptide(L)'
;MRYVMIFLAVLVVLLLMIAFMFLVIRQVSDRVTGQVNGRYMRELSVFDRLYEEKKKKLEELEEKERLYGVNLMKKDAPAKNPAKVQTVAETPAAGLELPPASTGQTDFGEAYRNVRNEFAVDRSAEIRGILSLDPGPMAETGKAAGRILTDLPLETAYSLSTLDPEEQDQILRQCLDEEELKILEQYLDENGTMDACGFREYASVFSDLYSDKTTVYTGNPESAGKDGRVETVYDEGICEGVRVVRGNRMFDYSI
;
A
#
# COMPACT_ATOMS: atom_id res chain seq x y z
N MET A 1 -19.71 59.10 -38.59
CA MET A 1 -20.71 58.09 -38.22
C MET A 1 -20.29 56.66 -38.58
N ARG A 2 -19.95 56.34 -39.84
CA ARG A 2 -19.62 54.96 -40.26
C ARG A 2 -18.38 54.36 -39.56
N TYR A 3 -17.31 55.14 -39.38
CA TYR A 3 -16.09 54.70 -38.66
C TYR A 3 -16.30 54.50 -37.15
N VAL A 4 -17.19 55.29 -36.53
CA VAL A 4 -17.52 55.16 -35.10
C VAL A 4 -18.31 53.87 -34.85
N MET A 5 -19.21 53.49 -35.76
CA MET A 5 -19.96 52.23 -35.69
C MET A 5 -19.05 51.01 -35.84
N ILE A 6 -18.05 51.08 -36.73
CA ILE A 6 -17.06 50.00 -36.92
C ILE A 6 -16.19 49.85 -35.67
N PHE A 7 -15.73 50.97 -35.09
CA PHE A 7 -14.95 50.94 -33.86
C PHE A 7 -15.75 50.35 -32.68
N LEU A 8 -17.02 50.71 -32.56
CA LEU A 8 -17.90 50.15 -31.53
C LEU A 8 -18.11 48.63 -31.70
N ALA A 9 -18.27 48.17 -32.94
CA ALA A 9 -18.41 46.74 -33.23
C ALA A 9 -17.15 45.94 -32.86
N VAL A 10 -15.96 46.46 -33.17
CA VAL A 10 -14.68 45.81 -32.81
C VAL A 10 -14.50 45.76 -31.29
N LEU A 11 -14.88 46.82 -30.56
CA LEU A 11 -14.82 46.85 -29.10
C LEU A 11 -15.70 45.76 -28.47
N VAL A 12 -16.91 45.56 -29.00
CA VAL A 12 -17.86 44.54 -28.51
C VAL A 12 -17.28 43.13 -28.74
N VAL A 13 -16.69 42.86 -29.90
CA VAL A 13 -16.06 41.57 -30.19
C VAL A 13 -14.88 41.30 -29.26
N LEU A 14 -14.07 42.33 -28.97
CA LEU A 14 -12.91 42.19 -28.09
C LEU A 14 -13.33 41.92 -26.64
N LEU A 15 -14.39 42.59 -26.15
CA LEU A 15 -14.97 42.31 -24.84
C LEU A 15 -15.57 40.89 -24.75
N LEU A 16 -16.22 40.43 -25.82
CA LEU A 16 -16.75 39.06 -25.90
C LEU A 16 -15.63 38.02 -25.83
N MET A 17 -14.51 38.24 -26.51
CA MET A 17 -13.35 37.34 -26.44
C MET A 17 -12.73 37.29 -25.04
N ILE A 18 -12.61 38.44 -24.36
CA ILE A 18 -12.10 38.49 -22.99
C ILE A 18 -13.04 37.76 -22.02
N ALA A 19 -14.36 37.97 -22.16
CA ALA A 19 -15.36 37.28 -21.34
C ALA A 19 -15.33 35.76 -21.56
N PHE A 20 -15.16 35.32 -22.80
CA PHE A 20 -15.03 33.90 -23.13
C PHE A 20 -13.76 33.28 -22.52
N MET A 21 -12.62 33.97 -22.63
CA MET A 21 -11.37 33.52 -22.01
C MET A 21 -11.50 33.39 -20.49
N PHE A 22 -12.20 34.32 -19.85
CA PHE A 22 -12.45 34.28 -18.41
C PHE A 22 -13.35 33.10 -18.00
N LEU A 23 -14.37 32.77 -18.81
CA LEU A 23 -15.22 31.60 -18.57
C LEU A 23 -14.45 30.28 -18.69
N VAL A 24 -13.55 30.18 -19.67
CA VAL A 24 -12.68 28.99 -19.84
C VAL A 24 -11.77 28.83 -18.61
N ILE A 25 -11.12 29.91 -18.16
CA ILE A 25 -10.26 29.87 -16.96
C ILE A 25 -11.07 29.45 -15.72
N ARG A 26 -12.30 29.96 -15.57
CA ARG A 26 -13.17 29.61 -14.45
C ARG A 26 -13.61 28.15 -14.49
N GLN A 27 -13.98 27.61 -15.66
CA GLN A 27 -14.30 26.19 -15.81
C GLN A 27 -13.11 25.27 -15.51
N VAL A 28 -11.91 25.66 -15.93
CA VAL A 28 -10.67 24.93 -15.61
C VAL A 28 -10.38 25.00 -14.10
N SER A 29 -10.53 26.17 -13.48
CA SER A 29 -10.34 26.35 -12.04
C SER A 29 -11.34 25.57 -11.19
N ASP A 30 -12.61 25.51 -11.60
CA ASP A 30 -13.66 24.77 -10.89
C ASP A 30 -13.44 23.24 -11.00
N ARG A 31 -12.94 22.74 -12.15
CA ARG A 31 -12.52 21.34 -12.31
C ARG A 31 -11.32 20.98 -11.43
N VAL A 32 -10.31 21.86 -11.36
CA VAL A 32 -9.11 21.64 -10.53
C VAL A 32 -9.44 21.70 -9.03
N THR A 33 -10.34 22.59 -8.62
CA THR A 33 -10.72 22.72 -7.19
C THR A 33 -11.55 21.53 -6.71
N GLY A 34 -12.39 20.94 -7.58
CA GLY A 34 -13.13 19.71 -7.28
C GLY A 34 -12.22 18.48 -7.15
N GLN A 35 -11.20 18.35 -8.01
CA GLN A 35 -10.23 17.26 -7.96
C GLN A 35 -9.37 17.27 -6.68
N VAL A 36 -8.97 18.44 -6.19
CA VAL A 36 -8.05 18.52 -5.04
C VAL A 36 -8.77 18.28 -3.70
N ASN A 37 -10.02 18.76 -3.53
CA ASN A 37 -10.76 18.57 -2.27
C ASN A 37 -11.37 17.16 -2.12
N GLY A 38 -11.68 16.46 -3.23
CA GLY A 38 -12.19 15.09 -3.19
C GLY A 38 -11.11 14.05 -2.87
N ARG A 39 -9.89 14.23 -3.38
CA ARG A 39 -8.76 13.29 -3.24
C ARG A 39 -8.34 13.05 -1.80
N TYR A 40 -8.25 14.09 -0.97
CA TYR A 40 -7.76 13.92 0.41
C TYR A 40 -8.84 13.42 1.38
N MET A 41 -10.11 13.78 1.18
CA MET A 41 -11.17 13.44 2.15
C MET A 41 -11.57 11.96 2.10
N ARG A 42 -11.52 11.33 0.92
CA ARG A 42 -11.98 9.95 0.78
C ARG A 42 -10.94 8.96 1.32
N GLU A 43 -9.65 9.17 1.04
CA GLU A 43 -8.57 8.37 1.64
C GLU A 43 -8.45 8.59 3.16
N LEU A 44 -8.50 9.84 3.65
CA LEU A 44 -8.48 10.10 5.09
C LEU A 44 -9.66 9.43 5.80
N SER A 45 -10.88 9.46 5.24
CA SER A 45 -12.04 8.86 5.91
C SER A 45 -11.92 7.33 6.09
N VAL A 46 -11.24 6.64 5.16
CA VAL A 46 -11.00 5.20 5.26
C VAL A 46 -9.89 4.90 6.27
N PHE A 47 -8.83 5.71 6.28
CA PHE A 47 -7.77 5.57 7.30
C PHE A 47 -8.27 5.93 8.70
N ASP A 48 -9.14 6.92 8.85
CA ASP A 48 -9.70 7.35 10.13
C ASP A 48 -10.61 6.25 10.72
N ARG A 49 -11.40 5.60 9.86
CA ARG A 49 -12.22 4.43 10.24
C ARG A 49 -11.36 3.24 10.68
N LEU A 50 -10.23 3.02 9.99
CA LEU A 50 -9.25 1.99 10.36
C LEU A 50 -8.54 2.33 11.69
N TYR A 51 -8.24 3.62 11.90
CA TYR A 51 -7.65 4.14 13.13
C TYR A 51 -8.62 4.01 14.31
N GLU A 52 -9.91 4.31 14.13
CA GLU A 52 -10.93 4.14 15.15
C GLU A 52 -11.12 2.67 15.52
N GLU A 53 -11.13 1.76 14.54
CA GLU A 53 -11.20 0.32 14.82
C GLU A 53 -9.96 -0.19 15.55
N LYS A 54 -8.77 0.27 15.15
CA LYS A 54 -7.51 -0.06 15.83
C LYS A 54 -7.47 0.51 17.25
N LYS A 55 -7.95 1.74 17.45
CA LYS A 55 -8.05 2.40 18.75
C LYS A 55 -9.01 1.66 19.68
N LYS A 56 -10.20 1.26 19.18
CA LYS A 56 -11.13 0.41 19.94
C LYS A 56 -10.53 -0.93 20.33
N LYS A 57 -9.83 -1.60 19.40
CA LYS A 57 -9.13 -2.86 19.71
C LYS A 57 -8.00 -2.66 20.73
N LEU A 58 -7.32 -1.51 20.71
CA LEU A 58 -6.31 -1.15 21.72
C LEU A 58 -6.96 -0.93 23.09
N GLU A 59 -8.07 -0.19 23.15
CA GLU A 59 -8.84 0.04 24.38
C GLU A 59 -9.38 -1.28 24.96
N GLU A 60 -9.90 -2.18 24.12
CA GLU A 60 -10.35 -3.52 24.56
C GLU A 60 -9.18 -4.41 25.05
N LEU A 61 -7.99 -4.27 24.46
CA LEU A 61 -6.79 -4.97 24.89
C LEU A 61 -6.25 -4.39 26.21
N GLU A 62 -6.25 -3.07 26.37
CA GLU A 62 -5.86 -2.40 27.62
C GLU A 62 -6.86 -2.72 28.75
N GLU A 63 -8.17 -2.77 28.46
CA GLU A 63 -9.18 -3.21 29.42
C GLU A 63 -8.99 -4.68 29.82
N LYS A 64 -8.70 -5.57 28.85
CA LYS A 64 -8.33 -6.96 29.15
C LYS A 64 -7.06 -7.02 29.99
N GLU A 65 -6.02 -6.27 29.65
CA GLU A 65 -4.77 -6.23 30.41
C GLU A 65 -4.97 -5.68 31.83
N ARG A 66 -5.87 -4.71 32.03
CA ARG A 66 -6.28 -4.26 33.38
C ARG A 66 -7.10 -5.31 34.12
N LEU A 67 -8.01 -6.01 33.44
CA LEU A 67 -8.84 -7.06 34.04
C LEU A 67 -7.99 -8.28 34.46
N TYR A 68 -6.97 -8.64 33.67
CA TYR A 68 -6.03 -9.73 33.95
C TYR A 68 -4.86 -9.30 34.86
N GLY A 69 -4.37 -8.07 34.74
CA GLY A 69 -3.27 -7.51 35.52
C GLY A 69 -3.61 -7.24 36.99
N VAL A 70 -4.88 -6.96 37.31
CA VAL A 70 -5.35 -6.86 38.71
C VAL A 70 -5.31 -8.22 39.43
N ASN A 71 -5.31 -9.34 38.70
CA ASN A 71 -5.23 -10.69 39.29
C ASN A 71 -3.80 -11.22 39.49
N LEU A 72 -2.77 -10.54 38.98
CA LEU A 72 -1.36 -10.97 39.10
C LEU A 72 -0.55 -10.17 40.14
N MET A 73 -1.05 -9.02 40.63
CA MET A 73 -0.35 -8.18 41.62
C MET A 73 -0.46 -8.67 43.10
N LYS A 74 -0.97 -9.87 43.35
CA LYS A 74 -0.87 -10.56 44.66
C LYS A 74 -0.16 -11.90 44.54
N LYS A 75 1.11 -11.89 44.16
CA LYS A 75 2.00 -12.97 44.54
C LYS A 75 3.42 -12.44 44.72
N ASP A 76 3.77 -12.26 45.98
CA ASP A 76 5.11 -11.91 46.45
C ASP A 76 6.17 -12.87 45.89
N ALA A 77 7.25 -12.31 45.33
CA ALA A 77 8.54 -12.96 45.25
C ALA A 77 9.68 -11.92 45.17
N PRO A 78 10.87 -12.22 45.72
CA PRO A 78 11.74 -11.24 46.34
C PRO A 78 12.75 -10.59 45.38
N ALA A 79 13.19 -9.40 45.79
CA ALA A 79 14.21 -8.58 45.18
C ALA A 79 15.53 -9.32 44.91
N LYS A 80 16.06 -9.16 43.69
CA LYS A 80 17.50 -9.29 43.38
C LYS A 80 17.99 -8.03 42.67
N ASN A 81 19.21 -7.68 43.04
CA ASN A 81 19.89 -6.39 42.95
C ASN A 81 20.03 -5.78 41.54
N PRO A 82 20.20 -4.43 41.45
CA PRO A 82 20.22 -3.70 40.20
C PRO A 82 21.56 -3.89 39.47
N ALA A 83 21.50 -4.36 38.23
CA ALA A 83 22.61 -4.23 37.30
C ALA A 83 22.64 -2.80 36.74
N LYS A 84 23.84 -2.24 36.74
CA LYS A 84 24.22 -0.85 36.48
C LYS A 84 23.78 -0.41 35.08
N VAL A 85 22.88 0.57 35.00
CA VAL A 85 22.53 1.28 33.76
C VAL A 85 23.73 2.17 33.39
N GLN A 86 24.43 1.84 32.30
CA GLN A 86 25.31 2.80 31.63
C GLN A 86 24.45 3.64 30.69
N THR A 87 24.29 4.91 31.08
CA THR A 87 23.74 5.99 30.26
C THR A 87 24.55 6.16 28.99
N VAL A 88 23.95 5.91 27.82
CA VAL A 88 24.50 6.34 26.53
C VAL A 88 23.98 7.74 26.27
N ALA A 89 24.90 8.70 26.18
CA ALA A 89 24.60 10.08 25.85
C ALA A 89 24.20 10.22 24.37
N GLU A 90 23.17 11.01 24.11
CA GLU A 90 22.71 11.38 22.77
C GLU A 90 23.68 12.37 22.11
N THR A 91 24.10 12.11 20.87
CA THR A 91 24.50 13.14 19.86
C THR A 91 24.46 12.52 18.45
N PRO A 92 24.39 13.31 17.36
CA PRO A 92 23.36 13.21 16.34
C PRO A 92 23.84 12.48 15.07
N ALA A 93 22.89 12.18 14.19
CA ALA A 93 23.08 11.50 12.90
C ALA A 93 24.17 12.13 12.02
N ALA A 94 25.24 11.37 11.76
CA ALA A 94 26.16 11.57 10.64
C ALA A 94 26.78 10.23 10.26
N GLY A 95 26.48 9.75 9.04
CA GLY A 95 27.17 8.64 8.37
C GLY A 95 26.98 7.27 9.03
N LEU A 96 26.28 6.36 8.34
CA LEU A 96 26.28 4.94 8.70
C LEU A 96 27.66 4.34 8.36
N GLU A 97 28.70 4.69 9.11
CA GLU A 97 29.96 3.95 9.09
C GLU A 97 29.70 2.61 9.77
N LEU A 98 29.42 1.58 8.97
CA LEU A 98 29.46 0.19 9.43
C LEU A 98 30.84 -0.05 10.04
N PRO A 99 30.93 -0.49 11.31
CA PRO A 99 32.22 -0.75 11.93
C PRO A 99 32.99 -1.77 11.08
N PRO A 100 34.30 -1.59 10.89
CA PRO A 100 35.11 -2.53 10.12
C PRO A 100 34.97 -3.91 10.77
N ALA A 101 34.62 -4.91 9.95
CA ALA A 101 34.45 -6.29 10.41
C ALA A 101 35.73 -6.72 11.15
N SER A 102 35.62 -6.94 12.46
CA SER A 102 36.77 -7.33 13.27
C SER A 102 37.22 -8.71 12.82
N THR A 103 38.38 -8.77 12.18
CA THR A 103 38.97 -10.02 11.71
C THR A 103 39.36 -10.82 12.96
N GLY A 104 38.55 -11.81 13.32
CA GLY A 104 38.81 -12.71 14.45
C GLY A 104 37.84 -12.63 15.63
N GLN A 105 36.53 -12.51 15.41
CA GLN A 105 35.57 -12.90 16.45
C GLN A 105 35.66 -14.41 16.70
N THR A 106 36.34 -14.83 17.78
CA THR A 106 36.33 -16.22 18.27
C THR A 106 34.93 -16.71 18.63
N ASP A 107 34.01 -15.78 18.86
CA ASP A 107 32.67 -16.06 19.39
C ASP A 107 31.61 -16.00 18.28
N PHE A 108 32.00 -15.82 17.00
CA PHE A 108 31.07 -15.75 15.87
C PHE A 108 30.17 -16.98 15.80
N GLY A 109 30.72 -18.18 16.03
CA GLY A 109 29.95 -19.41 16.01
C GLY A 109 28.89 -19.46 17.11
N GLU A 110 29.18 -18.93 18.30
CA GLU A 110 28.21 -18.88 19.41
C GLU A 110 27.17 -17.78 19.20
N ALA A 111 27.58 -16.60 18.75
CA ALA A 111 26.69 -15.51 18.37
C ALA A 111 25.74 -15.93 17.24
N TYR A 112 26.27 -16.52 16.16
CA TYR A 112 25.46 -17.05 15.06
C TYR A 112 24.52 -18.15 15.54
N ARG A 113 24.97 -19.08 16.40
CA ARG A 113 24.10 -20.13 16.95
C ARG A 113 22.98 -19.55 17.83
N ASN A 114 23.25 -18.50 18.59
CA ASN A 114 22.22 -17.82 19.38
C ASN A 114 21.19 -17.13 18.49
N VAL A 115 21.63 -16.35 17.50
CA VAL A 115 20.71 -15.72 16.52
C VAL A 115 19.90 -16.79 15.78
N ARG A 116 20.56 -17.83 15.29
CA ARG A 116 19.91 -18.96 14.63
C ARG A 116 18.85 -19.63 15.50
N ASN A 117 19.12 -19.82 16.79
CA ASN A 117 18.15 -20.42 17.71
C ASN A 117 16.96 -19.50 18.01
N GLU A 118 17.18 -18.18 18.07
CA GLU A 118 16.10 -17.20 18.21
C GLU A 118 15.25 -17.10 16.94
N PHE A 119 15.86 -17.27 15.77
CA PHE A 119 15.22 -17.28 14.45
C PHE A 119 14.81 -18.69 13.97
N ALA A 120 14.98 -19.72 14.80
CA ALA A 120 14.58 -21.10 14.51
C ALA A 120 13.06 -21.22 14.63
N VAL A 121 12.34 -20.65 13.67
CA VAL A 121 10.89 -20.62 13.66
C VAL A 121 10.34 -21.83 12.89
N ASP A 122 9.26 -22.44 13.40
CA ASP A 122 8.50 -23.45 12.65
C ASP A 122 7.82 -22.77 11.45
N ARG A 123 8.52 -22.81 10.32
CA ARG A 123 8.12 -22.23 9.03
C ARG A 123 6.69 -22.60 8.66
N SER A 124 6.29 -23.86 8.89
CA SER A 124 4.94 -24.32 8.54
C SER A 124 3.88 -23.76 9.48
N ALA A 125 4.19 -23.60 10.77
CA ALA A 125 3.27 -22.98 11.72
C ALA A 125 3.08 -21.47 11.46
N GLU A 126 4.17 -20.74 11.16
CA GLU A 126 4.09 -19.31 10.83
C GLU A 126 3.34 -19.06 9.53
N ILE A 127 3.64 -19.81 8.47
CA ILE A 127 2.91 -19.65 7.20
C ILE A 127 1.41 -19.92 7.41
N ARG A 128 1.05 -20.94 8.20
CA ARG A 128 -0.37 -21.18 8.57
C ARG A 128 -0.96 -20.02 9.39
N GLY A 129 -0.21 -19.48 10.33
CA GLY A 129 -0.59 -18.30 11.11
C GLY A 129 -0.85 -17.09 10.20
N ILE A 130 0.07 -16.81 9.28
CA ILE A 130 -0.03 -15.71 8.32
C ILE A 130 -1.21 -15.91 7.38
N LEU A 131 -1.45 -17.14 6.90
CA LEU A 131 -2.62 -17.46 6.06
C LEU A 131 -3.95 -17.31 6.82
N SER A 132 -3.95 -17.55 8.14
CA SER A 132 -5.12 -17.38 9.00
C SER A 132 -5.42 -15.92 9.36
N LEU A 133 -4.47 -15.00 9.12
CA LEU A 133 -4.71 -13.58 9.30
C LEU A 133 -5.80 -13.11 8.33
N ASP A 134 -6.65 -12.22 8.81
CA ASP A 134 -7.62 -11.52 7.98
C ASP A 134 -6.85 -10.75 6.88
N PRO A 135 -7.12 -11.01 5.58
CA PRO A 135 -6.52 -10.29 4.46
C PRO A 135 -6.85 -8.79 4.47
N GLY A 136 -7.82 -8.38 5.31
CA GLY A 136 -8.15 -6.99 5.57
C GLY A 136 -9.33 -6.52 4.72
N PRO A 137 -9.86 -5.31 5.02
CA PRO A 137 -11.11 -4.83 4.44
C PRO A 137 -11.03 -4.59 2.92
N MET A 138 -9.83 -4.42 2.36
CA MET A 138 -9.59 -4.17 0.94
C MET A 138 -9.36 -5.46 0.12
N ALA A 139 -9.41 -6.64 0.75
CA ALA A 139 -9.15 -7.90 0.07
C ALA A 139 -10.16 -8.19 -1.05
N GLU A 140 -11.44 -7.86 -0.86
CA GLU A 140 -12.46 -8.00 -1.90
C GLU A 140 -12.21 -7.02 -3.05
N THR A 141 -11.78 -5.80 -2.75
CA THR A 141 -11.38 -4.82 -3.77
C THR A 141 -10.14 -5.26 -4.55
N GLY A 142 -9.19 -5.94 -3.89
CA GLY A 142 -8.04 -6.58 -4.55
C GLY A 142 -8.42 -7.72 -5.50
N LYS A 143 -9.46 -8.50 -5.14
CA LYS A 143 -10.04 -9.52 -6.04
C LYS A 143 -10.75 -8.89 -7.23
N ALA A 144 -11.52 -7.84 -7.01
CA ALA A 144 -12.16 -7.06 -8.09
C ALA A 144 -11.10 -6.51 -9.04
N ALA A 145 -10.00 -5.94 -8.52
CA ALA A 145 -8.86 -5.53 -9.35
C ALA A 145 -8.26 -6.67 -10.17
N GLY A 146 -8.19 -7.89 -9.60
CA GLY A 146 -7.76 -9.08 -10.32
C GLY A 146 -8.73 -9.53 -11.43
N ARG A 147 -10.04 -9.34 -11.24
CA ARG A 147 -11.05 -9.57 -12.29
C ARG A 147 -10.89 -8.58 -13.44
N ILE A 148 -10.67 -7.30 -13.15
CA ILE A 148 -10.35 -6.28 -14.17
C ILE A 148 -9.19 -6.75 -15.05
N LEU A 149 -8.11 -7.29 -14.47
CA LEU A 149 -6.97 -7.78 -15.27
C LEU A 149 -7.29 -8.97 -16.17
N THR A 150 -8.32 -9.75 -15.81
CA THR A 150 -8.81 -10.88 -16.59
C THR A 150 -9.67 -10.40 -17.77
N ASP A 151 -10.56 -9.44 -17.51
CA ASP A 151 -11.49 -8.89 -18.50
C ASP A 151 -10.85 -7.83 -19.40
N LEU A 152 -9.80 -7.17 -18.91
CA LEU A 152 -8.95 -6.20 -19.61
C LEU A 152 -7.52 -6.75 -19.78
N PRO A 153 -7.32 -7.78 -20.63
CA PRO A 153 -5.98 -8.26 -20.95
C PRO A 153 -5.20 -7.19 -21.70
N LEU A 154 -3.88 -7.35 -21.75
CA LEU A 154 -2.96 -6.35 -22.31
C LEU A 154 -3.33 -5.93 -23.74
N GLU A 155 -3.68 -6.90 -24.59
CA GLU A 155 -4.11 -6.65 -25.98
C GLU A 155 -5.39 -5.81 -26.07
N THR A 156 -6.36 -6.06 -25.19
CA THR A 156 -7.61 -5.30 -25.11
C THR A 156 -7.34 -3.89 -24.62
N ALA A 157 -6.48 -3.72 -23.61
CA ALA A 157 -6.07 -2.40 -23.13
C ALA A 157 -5.38 -1.59 -24.23
N TYR A 158 -4.45 -2.20 -24.98
CA TYR A 158 -3.82 -1.55 -26.13
C TYR A 158 -4.83 -1.19 -27.23
N SER A 159 -5.77 -2.09 -27.52
CA SER A 159 -6.80 -1.81 -28.53
C SER A 159 -7.68 -0.63 -28.10
N LEU A 160 -8.12 -0.59 -26.84
CA LEU A 160 -8.89 0.51 -26.27
C LEU A 160 -8.10 1.82 -26.24
N SER A 161 -6.79 1.77 -26.04
CA SER A 161 -5.93 2.98 -26.03
C SER A 161 -5.94 3.75 -27.36
N THR A 162 -6.42 3.13 -28.45
CA THR A 162 -6.56 3.79 -29.77
C THR A 162 -7.80 4.69 -29.89
N LEU A 163 -8.75 4.56 -28.96
CA LEU A 163 -9.98 5.35 -28.89
C LEU A 163 -9.79 6.63 -28.08
N ASP A 164 -10.71 7.58 -28.23
CA ASP A 164 -10.70 8.79 -27.40
C ASP A 164 -10.97 8.46 -25.92
N PRO A 165 -10.39 9.20 -24.96
CA PRO A 165 -10.56 8.92 -23.53
C PRO A 165 -12.02 8.83 -23.05
N GLU A 166 -12.92 9.61 -23.64
CA GLU A 166 -14.35 9.58 -23.32
C GLU A 166 -15.02 8.27 -23.77
N GLU A 167 -14.62 7.74 -24.93
CA GLU A 167 -15.10 6.45 -25.44
C GLU A 167 -14.53 5.29 -24.60
N GLN A 168 -13.26 5.39 -24.19
CA GLN A 168 -12.64 4.41 -23.28
C GLN A 168 -13.40 4.31 -21.95
N ASP A 169 -13.69 5.45 -21.31
CA ASP A 169 -14.46 5.48 -20.05
C ASP A 169 -15.86 4.90 -20.24
N GLN A 170 -16.56 5.27 -21.33
CA GLN A 170 -17.90 4.77 -21.60
C GLN A 170 -17.93 3.24 -21.79
N ILE A 171 -16.97 2.68 -22.53
CA ILE A 171 -16.87 1.24 -22.76
C ILE A 171 -16.59 0.53 -21.43
N LEU A 172 -15.61 1.00 -20.66
CA LEU A 172 -15.25 0.39 -19.38
C LEU A 172 -16.42 0.43 -18.39
N ARG A 173 -17.17 1.53 -18.32
CA ARG A 173 -18.35 1.62 -17.44
C ARG A 173 -19.48 0.66 -17.79
N GLN A 174 -19.53 0.18 -19.04
CA GLN A 174 -20.52 -0.81 -19.47
C GLN A 174 -20.07 -2.24 -19.20
N CYS A 175 -18.76 -2.47 -19.10
CA CYS A 175 -18.18 -3.80 -18.92
C CYS A 175 -17.90 -4.13 -17.44
N LEU A 176 -17.53 -3.14 -16.63
CA LEU A 176 -17.14 -3.33 -15.24
C LEU A 176 -18.35 -3.45 -14.30
N ASP A 177 -18.21 -4.25 -13.26
CA ASP A 177 -19.20 -4.37 -12.18
C ASP A 177 -19.15 -3.20 -11.17
N GLU A 178 -20.06 -3.16 -10.19
CA GLU A 178 -20.13 -2.08 -9.19
C GLU A 178 -18.87 -1.94 -8.32
N GLU A 179 -18.13 -3.01 -8.07
CA GLU A 179 -16.90 -2.97 -7.27
C GLU A 179 -15.72 -2.49 -8.13
N GLU A 180 -15.66 -2.93 -9.37
CA GLU A 180 -14.65 -2.57 -10.36
C GLU A 180 -14.82 -1.11 -10.82
N LEU A 181 -16.06 -0.64 -10.92
CA LEU A 181 -16.37 0.76 -11.18
C LEU A 181 -15.80 1.70 -10.12
N LYS A 182 -15.78 1.30 -8.85
CA LYS A 182 -15.15 2.10 -7.78
C LYS A 182 -13.65 2.26 -8.00
N ILE A 183 -12.99 1.22 -8.51
CA ILE A 183 -11.55 1.24 -8.85
C ILE A 183 -11.32 2.17 -10.05
N LEU A 184 -12.19 2.10 -11.06
CA LEU A 184 -12.16 3.02 -12.21
C LEU A 184 -12.35 4.49 -11.78
N GLU A 185 -13.32 4.76 -10.91
CA GLU A 185 -13.56 6.10 -10.37
C GLU A 185 -12.37 6.60 -9.57
N GLN A 186 -11.73 5.76 -8.76
CA GLN A 186 -10.52 6.12 -8.05
C GLN A 186 -9.38 6.47 -9.02
N TYR A 187 -9.18 5.67 -10.07
CA TYR A 187 -8.19 5.94 -11.10
C TYR A 187 -8.44 7.29 -11.81
N LEU A 188 -9.68 7.56 -12.20
CA LEU A 188 -10.05 8.82 -12.86
C LEU A 188 -9.92 10.01 -11.91
N ASP A 189 -10.25 9.83 -10.63
CA ASP A 189 -10.03 10.83 -9.60
C ASP A 189 -8.54 11.18 -9.49
N GLU A 190 -7.62 10.21 -9.60
CA GLU A 190 -6.15 10.35 -9.48
C GLU A 190 -5.43 10.83 -10.76
N ASN A 191 -5.88 10.41 -11.94
CA ASN A 191 -5.20 10.70 -13.20
C ASN A 191 -5.93 11.74 -14.06
N GLY A 192 -7.21 11.97 -13.81
CA GLY A 192 -8.03 13.00 -14.46
C GLY A 192 -8.53 12.67 -15.87
N THR A 193 -7.81 11.86 -16.64
CA THR A 193 -8.22 11.40 -17.98
C THR A 193 -8.09 9.90 -18.09
N MET A 194 -8.98 9.28 -18.86
CA MET A 194 -8.94 7.85 -19.10
C MET A 194 -7.75 7.46 -19.98
N ASP A 195 -7.02 6.44 -19.55
CA ASP A 195 -6.02 5.73 -20.36
C ASP A 195 -6.13 4.25 -20.00
N ALA A 196 -6.57 3.42 -20.94
CA ALA A 196 -6.80 1.99 -20.72
C ALA A 196 -5.53 1.24 -20.29
N CYS A 197 -4.36 1.63 -20.79
CA CYS A 197 -3.09 1.03 -20.39
C CYS A 197 -2.73 1.41 -18.94
N GLY A 198 -2.81 2.71 -18.62
CA GLY A 198 -2.57 3.22 -17.27
C GLY A 198 -3.57 2.66 -16.25
N PHE A 199 -4.85 2.52 -16.60
CA PHE A 199 -5.85 1.91 -15.73
C PHE A 199 -5.57 0.44 -15.47
N ARG A 200 -5.16 -0.31 -16.49
CA ARG A 200 -4.76 -1.72 -16.31
C ARG A 200 -3.56 -1.84 -15.38
N GLU A 201 -2.55 -0.98 -15.54
CA GLU A 201 -1.38 -0.96 -14.67
C GLU A 201 -1.75 -0.60 -13.22
N TYR A 202 -2.63 0.39 -13.05
CA TYR A 202 -3.21 0.76 -11.77
C TYR A 202 -3.93 -0.44 -11.11
N ALA A 203 -4.79 -1.14 -11.85
CA ALA A 203 -5.47 -2.34 -11.37
C ALA A 203 -4.49 -3.47 -11.02
N SER A 204 -3.37 -3.59 -11.74
CA SER A 204 -2.31 -4.57 -11.43
C SER A 204 -1.68 -4.28 -10.08
N VAL A 205 -1.23 -3.05 -9.86
CA VAL A 205 -0.63 -2.62 -8.59
C VAL A 205 -1.63 -2.77 -7.44
N PHE A 206 -2.88 -2.39 -7.67
CA PHE A 206 -3.95 -2.50 -6.67
C PHE A 206 -4.24 -3.97 -6.32
N SER A 207 -4.28 -4.86 -7.32
CA SER A 207 -4.49 -6.29 -7.10
C SER A 207 -3.34 -6.91 -6.31
N ASP A 208 -2.09 -6.52 -6.59
CA ASP A 208 -0.92 -7.01 -5.88
C ASP A 208 -0.87 -6.53 -4.41
N LEU A 209 -1.18 -5.26 -4.16
CA LEU A 209 -1.21 -4.67 -2.82
C LEU A 209 -2.23 -5.34 -1.88
N TYR A 210 -3.38 -5.74 -2.44
CA TYR A 210 -4.48 -6.31 -1.66
C TYR A 210 -4.72 -7.80 -1.99
N SER A 211 -3.74 -8.45 -2.61
CA SER A 211 -3.82 -9.87 -2.97
C SER A 211 -3.88 -10.76 -1.73
N ASP A 212 -4.66 -11.83 -1.81
CA ASP A 212 -4.62 -12.90 -0.80
C ASP A 212 -3.50 -13.92 -1.08
N LYS A 213 -2.79 -13.79 -2.21
CA LYS A 213 -1.63 -14.61 -2.57
C LYS A 213 -0.50 -14.38 -1.58
N THR A 214 0.09 -15.49 -1.12
CA THR A 214 1.22 -15.46 -0.20
C THR A 214 2.47 -15.95 -0.92
N THR A 215 3.50 -15.12 -0.99
CA THR A 215 4.79 -15.47 -1.57
C THR A 215 5.80 -15.69 -0.45
N VAL A 216 6.49 -16.82 -0.45
CA VAL A 216 7.49 -17.22 0.54
C VAL A 216 8.85 -17.26 -0.13
N TYR A 217 9.76 -16.39 0.27
CA TYR A 217 11.14 -16.40 -0.17
C TYR A 217 11.99 -17.26 0.78
N THR A 218 12.85 -18.11 0.22
CA THR A 218 13.68 -19.07 0.98
C THR A 218 15.06 -19.21 0.36
N GLY A 219 16.07 -19.42 1.20
CA GLY A 219 17.43 -19.77 0.78
C GLY A 219 17.61 -21.22 0.34
N ASN A 220 16.55 -22.05 0.39
CA ASN A 220 16.61 -23.44 -0.06
C ASN A 220 15.94 -23.62 -1.44
N PRO A 221 16.70 -23.90 -2.51
CA PRO A 221 16.16 -24.05 -3.86
C PRO A 221 15.24 -25.28 -4.00
N GLU A 222 15.44 -26.34 -3.20
CA GLU A 222 14.59 -27.53 -3.23
C GLU A 222 13.18 -27.30 -2.67
N SER A 223 12.99 -26.20 -1.93
CA SER A 223 11.71 -25.80 -1.36
C SER A 223 10.88 -24.92 -2.30
N ALA A 224 11.42 -24.52 -3.45
CA ALA A 224 10.73 -23.69 -4.41
C ALA A 224 9.57 -24.45 -5.09
N GLY A 225 8.44 -23.79 -5.27
CA GLY A 225 7.25 -24.40 -5.87
C GLY A 225 5.95 -23.71 -5.51
N LYS A 226 4.86 -24.13 -6.17
CA LYS A 226 3.51 -23.63 -5.90
C LYS A 226 2.71 -24.69 -5.14
N ASP A 227 2.20 -24.31 -3.97
CA ASP A 227 1.26 -25.11 -3.20
C ASP A 227 -0.01 -24.30 -2.92
N GLY A 228 -1.04 -24.51 -3.74
CA GLY A 228 -2.31 -23.81 -3.65
C GLY A 228 -2.17 -22.29 -3.77
N ARG A 229 -2.38 -21.58 -2.65
CA ARG A 229 -2.30 -20.11 -2.55
C ARG A 229 -0.92 -19.59 -2.11
N VAL A 230 0.03 -20.50 -1.90
CA VAL A 230 1.39 -20.18 -1.48
C VAL A 230 2.35 -20.44 -2.64
N GLU A 231 3.09 -19.41 -3.03
CA GLU A 231 4.18 -19.52 -3.99
C GLU A 231 5.51 -19.40 -3.24
N THR A 232 6.34 -20.44 -3.29
CA THR A 232 7.66 -20.42 -2.67
C THR A 232 8.72 -20.15 -3.74
N VAL A 233 9.49 -19.09 -3.54
CA VAL A 233 10.51 -18.56 -4.46
C VAL A 233 11.88 -18.68 -3.81
N TYR A 234 12.86 -19.14 -4.58
CA TYR A 234 14.25 -19.16 -4.13
C TYR A 234 14.85 -17.75 -4.19
N ASP A 235 15.52 -17.33 -3.11
CA ASP A 235 16.25 -16.07 -3.02
C ASP A 235 17.68 -16.34 -2.53
N GLU A 236 18.65 -16.02 -3.39
CA GLU A 236 20.09 -16.19 -3.09
C GLU A 236 20.56 -15.30 -1.93
N GLY A 237 19.83 -14.21 -1.64
CA GLY A 237 20.15 -13.30 -0.54
C GLY A 237 19.76 -13.83 0.84
N ILE A 238 18.99 -14.92 0.91
CA ILE A 238 18.58 -15.56 2.16
C ILE A 238 19.54 -16.72 2.45
N CYS A 239 20.29 -16.65 3.56
CA CYS A 239 21.17 -17.74 3.97
C CYS A 239 20.38 -18.82 4.73
N GLU A 240 19.57 -18.40 5.71
CA GLU A 240 18.66 -19.29 6.46
C GLU A 240 17.31 -18.62 6.72
N GLY A 241 16.27 -19.41 7.03
CA GLY A 241 14.94 -18.89 7.35
C GLY A 241 14.06 -18.62 6.13
N VAL A 242 13.05 -17.76 6.30
CA VAL A 242 12.08 -17.41 5.24
C VAL A 242 11.61 -15.97 5.37
N ARG A 243 11.28 -15.36 4.23
CA ARG A 243 10.55 -14.10 4.18
C ARG A 243 9.18 -14.34 3.54
N VAL A 244 8.11 -13.97 4.22
CA VAL A 244 6.73 -14.17 3.75
C VAL A 244 6.10 -12.84 3.39
N VAL A 245 5.63 -12.71 2.16
CA VAL A 245 4.93 -11.53 1.64
C VAL A 245 3.49 -11.90 1.35
N ARG A 246 2.53 -11.14 1.89
CA ARG A 246 1.10 -11.32 1.63
C ARG A 246 0.46 -9.94 1.48
N GLY A 247 0.01 -9.60 0.27
CA GLY A 247 -0.42 -8.25 -0.08
C GLY A 247 0.64 -7.21 0.31
N ASN A 248 0.23 -6.20 1.06
CA ASN A 248 1.11 -5.13 1.54
C ASN A 248 1.91 -5.45 2.82
N ARG A 249 1.89 -6.70 3.32
CA ARG A 249 2.60 -7.10 4.54
C ARG A 249 3.78 -8.00 4.22
N MET A 250 4.91 -7.72 4.87
CA MET A 250 6.11 -8.54 4.83
C MET A 250 6.45 -8.99 6.25
N PHE A 251 6.69 -10.29 6.40
CA PHE A 251 7.16 -10.93 7.61
C PHE A 251 8.54 -11.52 7.33
N ASP A 252 9.56 -10.97 7.97
CA ASP A 252 10.94 -11.38 7.73
C ASP A 252 11.46 -12.23 8.90
N TYR A 253 11.71 -13.50 8.61
CA TYR A 253 12.35 -14.46 9.50
C TYR A 253 13.63 -15.02 8.85
N SER A 254 14.25 -14.25 7.94
CA SER A 254 15.48 -14.64 7.24
C SER A 254 16.74 -14.09 7.92
N ILE A 255 17.84 -14.81 7.72
CA ILE A 255 19.21 -14.45 8.10
C ILE A 255 20.04 -14.33 6.83
#